data_AF-A0A1I7T1W0-F1
#
_entry.id   AF-A0A1I7T1W0-F1
#
_cell.length_a   1.000
_cell.length_b   1.000
_cell.length_c   1.000
_cell.angle_alpha   90.00
_cell.angle_beta   90.00
_cell.angle_gamma   90.00
#
_symmetry.space_group_name_H-M   'P 1'
#
loop_
_entity.id
_entity.type
_entity.pdbx_description
1 polymer ?
#
loop_
_entity_poly.entity_id
_entity_poly.type
_entity_poly.pdbx_seq_one_letter_code
_entity_poly.pdbx_strand_id
1 'polypeptide(L)'
;MFTGDRNTADGLTSEDFTRPGIPFKTFVDRYLSHGEVKRIVFVPANTRAIAILHSGAVIDGKPASEQSVIVEYPQNAQQFWAEIRKVEAEMGIGLAQGVQIDLYQGMTTIKVIELLIGVVILAWLGTQYGRLLRKRLLENQAKKGGKL
;
A
#
# COMPACT_ATOMS: atom_id res chain seq x y z
N MET A 1 22.53 16.64 -0.32
CA MET A 1 22.38 15.18 -0.19
C MET A 1 20.94 14.94 0.25
N PHE A 2 20.03 14.71 -0.71
CA PHE A 2 18.62 14.45 -0.43
C PHE A 2 18.46 12.94 -0.23
N THR A 3 18.42 12.49 1.02
CA THR A 3 17.89 11.17 1.36
C THR A 3 16.38 11.25 1.21
N GLY A 4 15.91 11.03 -0.02
CA GLY A 4 14.51 10.76 -0.30
C GLY A 4 14.15 9.45 0.37
N ASP A 5 13.59 9.54 1.56
CA ASP A 5 13.04 8.42 2.30
C ASP A 5 11.82 7.91 1.52
N ARG A 6 12.03 6.85 0.74
CA ARG A 6 11.07 6.32 -0.24
C ARG A 6 9.90 5.56 0.40
N ASN A 7 9.71 5.64 1.72
CA ASN A 7 8.64 4.94 2.43
C ASN A 7 7.44 5.82 2.82
N THR A 8 7.49 7.13 2.61
CA THR A 8 6.44 8.06 3.06
C THR A 8 5.52 8.49 1.92
N ALA A 9 4.84 7.55 1.27
CA ALA A 9 3.79 7.95 0.32
C ALA A 9 2.54 8.50 1.03
N ASP A 10 2.33 8.20 2.33
CA ASP A 10 1.03 8.44 2.98
C ASP A 10 1.07 8.75 4.49
N GLY A 11 2.24 9.11 5.05
CA GLY A 11 2.38 9.36 6.50
C GLY A 11 2.27 8.10 7.37
N LEU A 12 2.30 6.93 6.74
CA LEU A 12 2.31 5.62 7.39
C LEU A 12 3.75 5.14 7.55
N THR A 13 4.10 4.70 8.76
CA THR A 13 5.38 4.10 9.09
C THR A 13 5.27 2.58 9.14
N SER A 14 6.39 1.87 8.98
CA SER A 14 6.45 0.40 9.09
C SER A 14 5.87 -0.12 10.42
N GLU A 15 5.98 0.67 11.48
CA GLU A 15 5.50 0.35 12.82
C GLU A 15 3.97 0.38 12.92
N ASP A 16 3.30 1.18 12.08
CA ASP A 16 1.84 1.25 12.02
C ASP A 16 1.23 -0.03 11.44
N PHE A 17 2.04 -0.99 10.98
CA PHE A 17 1.58 -2.30 10.56
C PHE A 17 1.76 -3.37 11.65
N THR A 18 2.51 -3.08 12.72
CA THR A 18 2.90 -4.06 13.75
C THR A 18 2.37 -3.75 15.14
N ARG A 19 1.86 -2.53 15.40
CA ARG A 19 1.28 -2.16 16.71
C ARG A 19 0.00 -2.98 17.03
N PRO A 20 -0.33 -3.16 18.32
CA PRO A 20 -1.61 -3.71 18.73
C PRO A 20 -2.74 -2.82 18.23
N GLY A 21 -3.75 -3.41 17.61
CA GLY A 21 -4.89 -2.65 17.11
C GLY A 21 -6.00 -2.53 18.15
N ILE A 22 -6.86 -1.53 17.95
CA ILE A 22 -8.06 -1.34 18.75
C ILE A 22 -9.27 -2.00 18.07
N PRO A 23 -10.28 -2.45 18.85
CA PRO A 23 -11.51 -2.95 18.29
C PRO A 23 -12.23 -1.87 17.47
N PHE A 24 -12.85 -2.27 16.35
CA PHE A 24 -13.61 -1.37 15.48
C PHE A 24 -14.66 -0.52 16.23
N LYS A 25 -15.36 -1.12 17.21
CA LYS A 25 -16.35 -0.39 18.01
C LYS A 25 -15.73 0.76 18.80
N THR A 26 -14.56 0.53 19.40
CA THR A 26 -13.82 1.57 20.15
C THR A 26 -13.32 2.66 19.21
N PHE A 27 -12.87 2.29 18.01
CA PHE A 27 -12.48 3.23 16.98
C PHE A 27 -13.65 4.16 16.59
N VAL A 28 -14.82 3.58 16.30
CA VAL A 28 -16.02 4.34 15.95
C VAL A 28 -16.42 5.31 17.05
N ASP A 29 -16.50 4.81 18.30
CA ASP A 29 -17.05 5.55 19.43
C ASP A 29 -16.14 6.67 19.95
N ARG A 30 -14.81 6.51 19.84
CA ARG A 30 -13.85 7.47 20.43
C ARG A 30 -13.08 8.32 19.41
N TYR A 31 -12.99 7.87 18.17
CA TYR A 31 -12.19 8.55 17.14
C TYR A 31 -13.08 9.08 16.03
N LEU A 32 -13.88 8.20 15.42
CA LEU A 32 -14.68 8.57 14.25
C LEU A 32 -15.82 9.53 14.63
N SER A 33 -16.55 9.23 15.71
CA SER A 33 -17.66 10.05 16.22
C SER A 33 -17.26 11.46 16.63
N HIS A 34 -16.02 11.63 17.10
CA HIS A 34 -15.46 12.90 17.54
C HIS A 34 -14.87 13.72 16.38
N GLY A 35 -14.85 13.18 15.15
CA GLY A 35 -14.29 13.88 14.00
C GLY A 35 -12.76 13.98 14.01
N GLU A 36 -12.09 13.16 14.83
CA GLU A 36 -10.63 13.20 15.02
C GLU A 36 -9.89 12.48 13.88
N VAL A 37 -10.63 11.75 13.03
CA VAL A 37 -10.08 10.95 11.93
C VAL A 37 -10.05 11.76 10.65
N LYS A 38 -8.85 11.90 10.08
CA LYS A 38 -8.62 12.57 8.80
C LYS A 38 -8.83 11.62 7.61
N ARG A 39 -8.32 10.40 7.72
CA ARG A 39 -8.31 9.42 6.62
C ARG A 39 -8.18 8.01 7.16
N ILE A 40 -8.73 7.03 6.46
CA ILE A 40 -8.58 5.61 6.80
C ILE A 40 -7.92 4.87 5.63
N VAL A 41 -6.94 4.03 5.92
CA VAL A 41 -6.28 3.16 4.96
C VAL A 41 -6.59 1.71 5.31
N PHE A 42 -7.39 1.02 4.50
CA PHE A 42 -7.73 -0.38 4.72
C PHE A 42 -6.66 -1.29 4.10
N VAL A 43 -6.17 -2.27 4.87
CA VAL A 43 -5.12 -3.22 4.48
C VAL A 43 -5.71 -4.64 4.48
N PRO A 44 -6.26 -5.12 3.35
CA PRO A 44 -6.93 -6.42 3.29
C PRO A 44 -6.03 -7.59 3.66
N ALA A 45 -4.74 -7.51 3.32
CA ALA A 45 -3.78 -8.58 3.55
C ALA A 45 -3.62 -8.95 5.03
N ASN A 46 -3.84 -7.97 5.93
CA ASN A 46 -3.64 -8.13 7.37
C ASN A 46 -4.94 -7.97 8.16
N THR A 47 -6.10 -7.91 7.49
CA THR A 47 -7.43 -7.71 8.10
C THR A 47 -7.43 -6.56 9.12
N ARG A 48 -6.83 -5.44 8.74
CA ARG A 48 -6.63 -4.26 9.58
C ARG A 48 -6.88 -3.00 8.77
N ALA A 49 -7.33 -1.96 9.44
CA ALA A 49 -7.36 -0.61 8.89
C ALA A 49 -6.42 0.29 9.71
N ILE A 50 -5.85 1.30 9.08
CA ILE A 50 -5.03 2.30 9.76
C ILE A 50 -5.75 3.63 9.60
N ALA A 51 -6.21 4.20 10.71
CA ALA A 51 -6.84 5.50 10.72
C ALA A 51 -5.79 6.56 11.04
N ILE A 52 -5.65 7.53 10.16
CA ILE A 52 -4.78 8.70 10.29
C ILE A 52 -5.59 9.81 10.93
N LEU A 53 -5.07 10.37 12.01
CA LEU A 53 -5.73 11.39 12.82
C LEU A 53 -5.39 12.81 12.32
N HIS A 54 -6.23 13.78 12.69
CA HIS A 54 -5.90 15.20 12.53
C HIS A 54 -4.70 15.61 13.40
N SER A 55 -3.97 16.64 12.99
CA SER A 55 -2.87 17.17 13.79
C SER A 55 -3.43 17.81 15.06
N GLY A 56 -2.96 17.34 16.23
CA GLY A 56 -3.48 17.79 17.52
C GLY A 56 -4.79 17.12 17.95
N ALA A 57 -5.13 15.96 17.36
CA ALA A 57 -6.32 15.20 17.71
C ALA A 57 -6.43 14.96 19.23
N VAL A 58 -7.63 15.00 19.80
CA VAL A 58 -7.86 14.83 21.23
C VAL A 58 -8.70 13.58 21.47
N ILE A 59 -8.11 12.57 22.11
CA ILE A 59 -8.76 11.31 22.42
C ILE A 59 -9.01 11.23 23.92
N ASP A 60 -10.26 11.05 24.33
CA ASP A 60 -10.67 10.99 25.74
C ASP A 60 -10.15 12.18 26.58
N GLY A 61 -10.13 13.38 25.98
CA GLY A 61 -9.66 14.61 26.64
C GLY A 61 -8.14 14.74 26.77
N LYS A 62 -7.37 13.83 26.16
CA LYS A 62 -5.91 13.90 26.09
C LYS A 62 -5.45 14.08 24.65
N PRO A 63 -4.42 14.90 24.39
CA PRO A 63 -3.84 14.99 23.06
C PRO A 63 -3.32 13.63 22.62
N ALA A 64 -3.67 13.23 21.41
CA ALA A 64 -3.20 12.01 20.78
C ALA A 64 -1.67 12.05 20.71
N SER A 65 -1.03 11.05 21.33
CA SER A 65 0.43 10.91 21.27
C SER A 65 0.89 10.45 19.88
N GLU A 66 0.01 9.82 19.12
CA GLU A 66 0.29 9.20 17.82
C GLU A 66 -0.61 9.82 16.74
N GLN A 67 -0.10 9.90 15.52
CA GLN A 67 -0.84 10.45 14.36
C GLN A 67 -1.66 9.39 13.62
N SER A 68 -1.56 8.14 14.04
CA SER A 68 -2.16 6.97 13.43
C SER A 68 -2.67 6.02 14.51
N VAL A 69 -3.74 5.30 14.24
CA VAL A 69 -4.24 4.21 15.09
C VAL A 69 -4.62 3.02 14.23
N ILE A 70 -4.24 1.83 14.68
CA ILE A 70 -4.55 0.58 14.00
C ILE A 70 -5.91 0.08 14.49
N VAL A 71 -6.79 -0.23 13.56
CA VAL A 71 -8.12 -0.77 13.82
C VAL A 71 -8.14 -2.23 13.35
N GLU A 72 -8.47 -3.12 14.27
CA GLU A 72 -8.66 -4.54 13.94
C GLU A 72 -10.04 -4.73 13.30
N TYR A 73 -10.05 -5.29 12.10
CA TYR A 73 -11.28 -5.54 11.37
C TYR A 73 -11.16 -6.82 10.54
N PRO A 74 -11.61 -7.97 11.08
CA PRO A 74 -11.41 -9.29 10.46
C PRO A 74 -12.19 -9.51 9.17
N GLN A 75 -13.13 -8.61 8.83
CA GLN A 75 -14.01 -8.77 7.68
C GLN A 75 -13.44 -8.11 6.41
N ASN A 76 -14.17 -8.27 5.30
CA ASN A 76 -13.75 -7.75 3.99
C ASN A 76 -13.83 -6.21 3.90
N ALA A 77 -13.01 -5.62 3.03
CA ALA A 77 -12.95 -4.18 2.79
C ALA A 77 -14.32 -3.55 2.44
N GLN A 78 -15.16 -4.29 1.71
CA GLN A 78 -16.50 -3.84 1.33
C GLN A 78 -17.43 -3.72 2.54
N GLN A 79 -17.32 -4.67 3.49
CA GLN A 79 -18.09 -4.62 4.73
C GLN A 79 -17.59 -3.49 5.63
N PHE A 80 -16.27 -3.32 5.71
CA PHE A 80 -15.66 -2.18 6.42
C PHE A 80 -16.21 -0.85 5.92
N TRP A 81 -16.20 -0.66 4.60
CA TRP A 81 -16.71 0.55 3.98
C TRP A 81 -18.20 0.76 4.26
N ALA A 82 -19.02 -0.29 4.11
CA ALA A 82 -20.44 -0.21 4.38
C ALA A 82 -20.75 0.13 5.85
N GLU A 83 -20.01 -0.45 6.80
CA GLU A 83 -20.16 -0.15 8.23
C GLU A 83 -19.76 1.29 8.56
N ILE A 84 -18.62 1.78 8.06
CA ILE A 84 -18.23 3.19 8.25
C ILE A 84 -19.30 4.12 7.67
N ARG A 85 -19.79 3.86 6.45
CA ARG A 85 -20.83 4.69 5.83
C ARG A 85 -22.15 4.64 6.58
N LYS A 86 -22.49 3.49 7.15
CA LYS A 86 -23.69 3.36 8.00
C LYS A 86 -23.55 4.22 9.26
N VAL A 87 -22.41 4.14 9.93
CA VAL A 87 -22.11 4.95 11.13
C VAL A 87 -22.11 6.45 10.80
N GLU A 88 -21.47 6.87 9.70
CA GLU A 88 -21.49 8.26 9.24
C GLU A 88 -22.91 8.75 8.95
N ALA A 89 -23.74 7.91 8.30
CA ALA A 89 -25.14 8.22 8.03
C ALA A 89 -25.97 8.35 9.31
N GLU A 90 -25.74 7.47 10.30
CA GLU A 90 -26.38 7.55 11.63
C GLU A 90 -25.99 8.85 12.37
N MET A 91 -24.77 9.35 12.15
CA MET A 91 -24.28 10.62 12.70
C MET A 91 -24.71 11.85 11.88
N GLY A 92 -25.45 11.66 10.78
CA GLY A 92 -25.91 12.75 9.91
C GLY A 92 -24.80 13.35 9.04
N ILE A 93 -23.64 12.67 8.91
CA ILE A 93 -22.54 13.10 8.07
C ILE A 93 -22.84 12.67 6.62
N GLY A 94 -22.92 13.64 5.72
CA GLY A 94 -23.16 13.36 4.30
C GLY A 94 -21.94 12.71 3.63
N LEU A 95 -22.17 11.96 2.55
CA LEU A 95 -21.11 11.28 1.78
C LEU A 95 -19.96 12.22 1.32
N ALA A 96 -20.27 13.51 1.12
CA ALA A 96 -19.30 14.54 0.74
C ALA A 96 -18.39 15.02 1.88
N GLN A 97 -18.78 14.76 3.13
CA GLN A 97 -18.07 15.15 4.36
C GLN A 97 -17.50 13.94 5.10
N GLY A 98 -17.84 12.73 4.66
CA GLY A 98 -17.33 11.50 5.24
C GLY A 98 -15.84 11.32 5.02
N VAL A 99 -15.24 10.52 5.88
CA VAL A 99 -13.80 10.28 5.90
C VAL A 99 -13.37 9.54 4.63
N GLN A 100 -12.23 9.94 4.08
CA GLN A 100 -11.66 9.25 2.93
C GLN A 100 -11.15 7.87 3.34
N ILE A 101 -11.56 6.83 2.62
CA ILE A 101 -11.14 5.44 2.84
C ILE A 101 -10.35 4.97 1.62
N ASP A 102 -9.04 4.84 1.77
CA ASP A 102 -8.14 4.36 0.72
C ASP A 102 -7.85 2.86 0.91
N LEU A 103 -7.79 2.12 -0.19
CA LEU A 103 -7.46 0.70 -0.17
C LEU A 103 -5.98 0.50 -0.44
N TYR A 104 -5.22 0.03 0.54
CA TYR A 104 -3.83 -0.34 0.32
C TYR A 104 -3.74 -1.78 -0.17
N GLN A 105 -3.74 -1.94 -1.50
CA GLN A 105 -3.33 -3.19 -2.13
C GLN A 105 -1.80 -3.20 -2.24
N GLY A 106 -1.15 -3.89 -1.31
CA GLY A 106 0.28 -4.21 -1.42
C GLY A 106 0.61 -5.06 -2.66
N MET A 107 1.85 -5.51 -2.76
CA MET A 107 2.28 -6.39 -3.86
C MET A 107 1.53 -7.73 -3.78
N THR A 108 0.58 -7.95 -4.68
CA THR A 108 -0.20 -9.20 -4.70
C THR A 108 0.65 -10.32 -5.31
N THR A 109 0.42 -11.56 -4.89
CA THR A 109 1.11 -12.75 -5.44
C THR A 109 0.98 -12.83 -6.97
N ILE A 110 -0.16 -12.38 -7.51
CA ILE A 110 -0.41 -12.30 -8.96
C ILE A 110 0.58 -11.34 -9.64
N LYS A 111 0.80 -10.15 -9.07
CA LYS A 111 1.77 -9.18 -9.63
C LYS A 111 3.21 -9.71 -9.56
N VAL A 112 3.57 -10.46 -8.53
CA VAL A 112 4.89 -11.11 -8.43
C VAL A 112 5.04 -12.23 -9.48
N ILE A 113 4.00 -13.03 -9.67
CA ILE A 113 3.98 -14.07 -10.71
C ILE A 113 4.10 -13.45 -12.11
N GLU A 114 3.36 -12.37 -12.37
CA GLU A 114 3.44 -11.63 -13.64
C GLU A 114 4.84 -11.07 -13.90
N LEU A 115 5.49 -10.50 -12.87
CA LEU A 115 6.88 -10.07 -12.95
C LEU A 115 7.83 -11.23 -13.28
N LEU A 116 7.68 -12.37 -12.59
CA LEU A 116 8.50 -13.56 -12.83
C LEU A 116 8.33 -14.08 -14.26
N ILE A 117 7.09 -14.13 -14.77
CA ILE A 117 6.81 -14.50 -16.16
C ILE A 117 7.50 -13.52 -17.12
N GLY A 118 7.39 -12.21 -16.89
CA GLY A 118 8.06 -11.20 -17.69
C GLY A 118 9.58 -11.38 -17.74
N VAL A 119 10.22 -11.65 -16.60
CA VAL A 119 11.67 -11.90 -16.51
C VAL A 119 12.05 -13.17 -17.26
N VAL A 120 11.27 -14.25 -17.15
CA VAL A 120 11.52 -15.50 -17.86
C VAL A 120 11.44 -15.30 -19.38
N ILE A 121 10.44 -14.58 -19.87
CA ILE A 121 10.30 -14.24 -21.30
C ILE A 121 11.51 -13.45 -21.77
N LEU A 122 11.94 -12.43 -21.03
CA LEU A 122 13.11 -11.62 -21.38
C LEU A 122 14.41 -12.44 -21.39
N ALA A 123 14.62 -13.32 -20.40
CA ALA A 123 15.79 -14.20 -20.37
C ALA A 123 15.80 -15.19 -21.55
N TRP A 124 14.63 -15.72 -21.91
CA TRP A 124 14.48 -16.61 -23.06
C TRP A 124 14.76 -15.90 -24.38
N LEU A 125 14.18 -14.72 -24.59
CA LEU A 125 14.47 -13.88 -25.75
C LEU A 125 15.96 -13.50 -25.80
N GLY A 126 16.55 -13.08 -24.69
CA GLY A 126 17.99 -12.80 -24.60
C GLY A 126 18.86 -13.99 -24.99
N THR A 127 18.46 -15.22 -24.64
CA THR A 127 19.17 -16.44 -25.01
C THR A 127 19.09 -16.73 -26.52
N GLN A 128 17.91 -16.55 -27.12
CA GLN A 128 17.68 -16.77 -28.56
C GLN A 128 18.38 -15.70 -29.42
N TYR A 129 18.14 -14.42 -29.13
CA TYR A 129 18.75 -13.30 -29.85
C TYR A 129 20.24 -13.17 -29.56
N GLY A 130 20.69 -13.52 -28.35
CA GLY A 130 22.10 -13.54 -27.96
C GLY A 130 22.93 -14.51 -28.80
N ARG A 131 22.42 -15.70 -29.13
CA ARG A 131 23.13 -16.66 -30.01
C ARG A 131 23.33 -16.12 -31.43
N LEU A 132 22.37 -15.37 -31.97
CA LEU A 132 22.47 -14.75 -33.29
C LEU A 132 23.45 -13.58 -33.31
N LEU A 133 23.42 -12.73 -32.29
CA LEU A 133 24.38 -11.63 -32.13
C LEU A 133 25.81 -12.15 -31.93
N ARG A 134 26.00 -13.24 -31.16
CA ARG A 134 27.32 -13.85 -30.96
C ARG A 134 27.90 -14.42 -32.26
N LYS A 135 27.07 -15.04 -33.11
CA LYS A 135 27.48 -15.52 -34.44
C LYS A 135 27.94 -14.36 -35.34
N ARG A 136 27.17 -13.26 -35.39
CA ARG A 136 27.53 -12.05 -36.14
C ARG A 136 28.81 -11.40 -35.64
N LEU A 137 29.04 -11.38 -34.32
CA LEU A 137 30.27 -10.84 -33.73
C LEU A 137 31.49 -11.71 -34.06
N LEU A 138 31.36 -13.03 -33.97
CA LEU A 138 32.44 -13.97 -34.31
C LEU A 138 32.78 -13.96 -35.80
N GLU A 139 31.79 -13.90 -36.70
CA GLU A 139 32.03 -13.74 -38.14
C GLU A 139 32.70 -12.41 -38.49
N ASN A 140 32.31 -11.31 -37.82
CA ASN A 140 32.95 -10.02 -38.01
C ASN A 140 34.39 -9.98 -37.47
N GLN A 141 34.69 -10.74 -36.40
CA GLN A 141 36.06 -10.90 -35.90
C GLN A 141 36.89 -11.80 -36.83
N ALA A 142 36.34 -12.90 -37.34
CA ALA A 142 37.02 -13.77 -38.30
C ALA A 142 37.33 -13.05 -39.63
N LYS A 143 36.39 -12.24 -40.15
CA LYS A 143 36.61 -11.41 -41.35
C LYS A 143 37.63 -10.29 -41.14
N LYS A 144 37.80 -9.79 -39.91
CA LYS A 144 38.84 -8.80 -39.57
C LYS A 144 40.20 -9.43 -39.29
N GLY A 145 40.25 -10.66 -38.75
CA GLY A 145 41.49 -11.38 -38.46
C GLY A 145 42.09 -12.13 -39.67
N GLY A 146 41.30 -12.44 -40.70
CA GLY A 146 41.76 -13.09 -41.94
C GLY A 146 42.28 -12.16 -43.03
N LYS A 147 42.44 -10.86 -42.74
CA LYS A 147 43.15 -9.88 -43.59
C LYS A 147 44.48 -9.51 -42.92
N LEU A 148 45.44 -10.43 -42.94
CA LEU A 148 46.87 -10.18 -42.70
C LEU A 148 47.65 -10.99 -43.73
#